data_AF-A0A3N5GZ76-F1
#
_entry.id   AF-A0A3N5GZ76-F1
#
_cell.length_a   1.000
_cell.length_b   1.000
_cell.length_c   1.000
_cell.angle_alpha   90.00
_cell.angle_beta   90.00
_cell.angle_gamma   90.00
#
_symmetry.space_group_name_H-M   'P 1'
#
loop_
_entity.id
_entity.type
_entity.pdbx_description
1 polymer ?
#
loop_
_entity_poly.entity_id
_entity_poly.type
_entity_poly.pdbx_seq_one_letter_code
_entity_poly.pdbx_strand_id
1 'polypeptide(L)' 'QAGTTPQAMRVETVRREQPKLGRNEPCPCGSGRKYKACCGAA' A
#
# COMPACT_ATOMS: atom_id res chain seq x y z
N GLN A 1 12.18 40.49 20.13
CA GLN A 1 12.23 39.84 18.80
C GLN A 1 11.48 38.53 18.92
N ALA A 2 10.27 38.47 18.37
CA ALA A 2 9.37 37.32 18.46
C ALA A 2 9.74 36.31 17.37
N GLY A 3 10.21 35.12 17.76
CA GLY A 3 10.50 34.02 16.84
C GLY A 3 9.23 33.20 16.60
N THR A 4 8.71 33.25 15.37
CA THR A 4 7.67 32.35 14.90
C THR A 4 8.34 31.16 14.20
N THR A 5 8.19 29.96 14.74
CA THR A 5 8.57 28.71 14.06
C THR A 5 7.31 28.07 13.47
N PRO A 6 7.19 27.94 12.13
CA PRO A 6 6.06 27.24 11.55
C PRO A 6 6.16 25.75 11.90
N GLN A 7 5.14 25.24 12.59
CA GLN A 7 4.99 23.83 12.97
C GLN A 7 5.18 22.93 11.75
N ALA A 8 6.26 22.14 11.77
CA ALA A 8 6.55 21.13 10.77
C ALA A 8 5.47 20.04 10.83
N MET A 9 4.62 20.00 9.80
CA MET A 9 3.59 19.00 9.62
C MET A 9 4.22 17.60 9.69
N ARG A 10 3.94 16.89 10.77
CA ARG A 10 4.48 15.55 11.02
C ARG A 10 3.78 14.57 10.08
N VAL A 11 4.52 14.03 9.12
CA VAL A 11 4.00 13.00 8.21
C VAL A 11 3.92 11.69 8.98
N GLU A 12 2.70 11.24 9.28
CA GLU A 12 2.48 9.91 9.86
C GLU A 12 2.63 8.84 8.78
N THR A 13 3.37 7.77 9.09
CA THR A 13 3.57 6.66 8.16
C THR A 13 2.31 5.80 8.13
N VAL A 14 1.56 5.84 7.03
CA VAL A 14 0.36 5.00 6.83
C VAL A 14 0.78 3.53 6.79
N ARG A 15 0.39 2.76 7.81
CA ARG A 15 0.55 1.31 7.81
C ARG A 15 -0.60 0.68 7.05
N ARG A 16 -0.30 -0.06 5.99
CA ARG A 16 -1.31 -0.80 5.22
C ARG A 16 -1.92 -1.88 6.13
N GLU A 17 -3.20 -1.74 6.45
CA GLU A 17 -3.94 -2.71 7.26
C GLU A 17 -4.23 -4.00 6.48
N GLN A 18 -4.30 -3.90 5.15
CA GLN A 18 -4.57 -5.04 4.31
C GLN A 18 -3.33 -5.95 4.16
N PRO A 19 -3.51 -7.28 4.30
CA PRO A 19 -2.43 -8.24 4.07
C PRO A 19 -1.89 -8.09 2.64
N LYS A 20 -0.58 -8.28 2.49
CA LYS A 20 0.05 -8.34 1.17
C LYS A 20 -0.42 -9.61 0.49
N LEU A 21 -1.32 -9.46 -0.49
CA LEU A 21 -1.78 -10.57 -1.32
C LEU A 21 -0.57 -11.32 -1.90
N GLY A 22 -0.49 -12.62 -1.59
CA GLY A 22 0.60 -13.46 -2.01
C GLY A 22 0.60 -13.67 -3.53
N ARG A 23 1.80 -13.76 -4.14
CA ARG A 23 1.97 -14.03 -5.58
C ARG A 23 1.26 -15.30 -6.06
N ASN A 24 1.10 -16.31 -5.20
CA ASN A 24 0.44 -17.57 -5.55
C ASN A 24 -1.06 -17.62 -5.21
N GLU A 25 -1.59 -16.61 -4.50
CA GLU A 25 -3.01 -16.58 -4.12
C GLU A 25 -3.92 -16.36 -5.33
N PRO A 26 -5.20 -16.78 -5.28
CA PRO A 26 -6.15 -16.48 -6.33
C PRO A 26 -6.27 -14.97 -6.56
N CYS A 27 -6.34 -14.56 -7.81
CA CYS A 27 -6.50 -13.15 -8.17
C CYS A 27 -7.88 -12.63 -7.70
N PRO A 28 -7.96 -11.53 -6.93
CA PRO A 28 -9.23 -10.94 -6.51
C PRO A 28 -10.03 -10.34 -7.67
N CYS A 29 -9.43 -10.28 -8.87
CA CYS A 29 -10.06 -9.84 -10.10
C CYS A 29 -11.06 -10.85 -10.69
N GLY A 30 -11.19 -12.06 -10.12
CA GLY A 30 -12.15 -13.07 -10.57
C GLY A 30 -11.72 -13.87 -11.81
N SER A 31 -10.47 -13.74 -12.25
CA SER A 31 -9.95 -14.43 -13.45
C SER A 31 -9.67 -15.93 -13.25
N GLY A 32 -9.77 -16.44 -12.01
CA GLY A 32 -9.40 -17.82 -11.66
C GLY A 32 -7.89 -18.10 -11.70
N ARG A 33 -7.06 -17.13 -12.07
CA ARG A 33 -5.60 -17.26 -12.13
C ARG A 33 -4.95 -16.87 -10.81
N LYS A 34 -3.72 -17.36 -10.57
CA LYS A 34 -2.86 -16.90 -9.48
C LYS A 34 -2.51 -15.42 -9.67
N TYR A 35 -2.39 -14.64 -8.59
CA TYR A 35 -2.13 -13.21 -8.62
C TYR A 35 -0.91 -12.85 -9.48
N LYS A 36 0.20 -13.59 -9.35
CA LYS A 36 1.43 -13.41 -10.16
C LYS A 36 1.27 -13.62 -11.67
N ALA A 37 0.23 -14.35 -12.09
CA ALA A 37 -0.05 -14.65 -13.49
C ALA A 37 -1.24 -13.82 -14.03
N CYS A 38 -1.67 -12.82 -13.26
CA CYS A 38 -2.78 -11.93 -13.57
C CYS A 38 -2.43 -10.49 -13.14
N CYS A 39 -3.13 -9.89 -12.18
CA CYS A 39 -2.89 -8.49 -11.77
C CYS A 39 -1.51 -8.22 -11.15
N GLY A 40 -0.81 -9.24 -10.67
CA GLY A 40 0.55 -9.16 -10.13
C GLY A 40 1.62 -9.54 -11.15
N ALA A 41 1.25 -9.76 -12.42
CA ALA A 41 2.19 -9.88 -13.52
C ALA A 41 2.66 -8.46 -13.90
N ALA A 42 3.68 -7.98 -13.19
CA ALA A 42 4.57 -6.94 -13.67
C ALA A 42 5.86 -7.62 -14.13
#